data_AF-M1MSL9-F1
#
_entry.id   AF-M1MSL9-F1
#
_cell.length_a   1.000
_cell.length_b   1.000
_cell.length_c   1.000
_cell.angle_alpha   90.00
_cell.angle_beta   90.00
_cell.angle_gamma   90.00
#
_symmetry.space_group_name_H-M   'P 1'
#
loop_
_entity.id
_entity.type
_entity.pdbx_description
1 polymer ?
#
loop_
_entity_poly.entity_id
_entity_poly.type
_entity_poly.pdbx_seq_one_letter_code
_entity_poly.pdbx_strand_id
1 'polypeptide(L)'
;MEEERNTYLDELSGDGCRIGGYPIFVQYGPRENEELRTFDTLLLQLDCEYECDLMFGDGGIANFFINEEDLKKLDFTKVLYNWDCC
;
A
#
# COMPACT_ATOMS: atom_id res chain seq x y z
N MET A 1 19.48 23.54 1.99
CA MET A 1 18.13 24.14 1.79
C MET A 1 17.27 23.33 0.82
N GLU A 2 17.65 23.21 -0.46
CA GLU A 2 16.87 22.44 -1.46
C GLU A 2 17.08 20.92 -1.32
N GLU A 3 18.32 20.48 -1.16
CA GLU A 3 18.68 19.08 -0.88
C GLU A 3 18.00 18.56 0.41
N GLU A 4 18.13 19.30 1.51
CA GLU A 4 17.51 18.93 2.79
C GLU A 4 15.98 18.79 2.65
N ARG A 5 15.34 19.69 1.90
CA ARG A 5 13.90 19.63 1.66
C ARG A 5 13.53 18.38 0.86
N ASN A 6 14.31 18.02 -0.16
CA ASN A 6 14.05 16.81 -0.95
C ASN A 6 14.25 15.54 -0.12
N THR A 7 15.31 15.47 0.70
CA THR A 7 15.51 14.36 1.64
C THR A 7 14.33 14.21 2.60
N TYR A 8 13.85 15.31 3.17
CA TYR A 8 12.67 15.30 4.03
C TYR A 8 11.40 14.82 3.32
N LEU A 9 11.23 15.16 2.03
CA LEU A 9 10.08 14.73 1.24
C LEU A 9 10.15 13.24 0.91
N ASP A 10 11.32 12.72 0.56
CA ASP A 10 11.53 11.31 0.28
C ASP A 10 11.26 10.45 1.53
N GLU A 11 11.75 10.90 2.70
CA GLU A 11 11.52 10.22 3.99
C GLU A 11 10.05 10.21 4.41
N LEU A 12 9.28 11.21 4.01
CA LEU A 12 7.84 11.31 4.29
C LEU A 12 6.97 10.71 3.17
N SER A 13 7.57 10.33 2.04
CA SER A 13 6.83 9.80 0.90
C SER A 13 6.13 8.48 1.25
N GLY A 14 4.93 8.32 0.72
CA GLY A 14 4.18 7.06 0.82
C GLY A 14 4.59 6.05 -0.27
N ASP A 15 5.52 6.44 -1.14
CA ASP A 15 5.89 5.74 -2.36
C ASP A 15 6.74 4.50 -2.07
N GLY A 16 6.80 3.58 -3.03
CA GLY A 16 7.63 2.38 -2.93
C GLY A 16 7.02 1.24 -2.12
N CYS A 17 7.74 0.11 -2.13
CA CYS A 17 7.37 -1.10 -1.42
C CYS A 17 7.52 -0.93 0.10
N ARG A 18 6.53 -1.38 0.88
CA ARG A 18 6.52 -1.21 2.34
C ARG A 18 5.65 -2.22 3.08
N ILE A 19 5.94 -2.38 4.37
CA ILE A 19 5.15 -3.15 5.32
C ILE A 19 4.55 -2.18 6.34
N GLY A 20 3.24 -2.21 6.55
CA GLY A 20 2.57 -1.27 7.44
C GLY A 20 2.52 0.17 6.89
N GLY A 21 2.11 1.09 7.77
CA GLY A 21 1.95 2.50 7.42
C GLY A 21 0.65 2.81 6.69
N TYR A 22 0.63 3.96 6.01
CA TYR A 22 -0.52 4.40 5.20
C TYR A 22 -0.33 3.97 3.74
N PRO A 23 -1.36 3.41 3.10
CA PRO A 23 -1.28 2.98 1.70
C PRO A 23 -1.35 4.16 0.73
N ILE A 24 -0.75 3.98 -0.43
CA ILE A 24 -0.96 4.76 -1.65
C ILE A 24 -1.84 3.98 -2.63
N PHE A 25 -2.62 4.74 -3.41
CA PHE A 25 -3.45 4.28 -4.53
C PHE A 25 -3.22 5.23 -5.70
N VAL A 26 -3.20 4.71 -6.93
CA VAL A 26 -3.16 5.54 -8.13
C VAL A 26 -4.55 6.08 -8.46
N GLN A 27 -5.59 5.29 -8.17
CA GLN A 27 -6.99 5.64 -8.34
C GLN A 27 -7.67 5.80 -6.96
N TYR A 28 -8.76 5.07 -6.72
CA TYR A 28 -9.53 5.12 -5.49
C TYR A 28 -9.20 3.91 -4.61
N GLY A 29 -9.05 4.16 -3.31
CA GLY A 29 -8.82 3.08 -2.36
C GLY A 29 -10.04 2.15 -2.25
N PRO A 30 -9.86 0.82 -2.12
CA PRO A 30 -10.96 -0.15 -2.05
C PRO A 30 -11.85 0.07 -0.81
N ARG A 31 -11.32 0.75 0.21
CA ARG A 31 -12.00 1.04 1.49
C ARG A 31 -12.98 2.21 1.41
N GLU A 32 -13.17 2.82 0.24
CA GLU A 32 -14.33 3.66 -0.02
C GLU A 32 -15.64 2.84 0.05
N ASN A 33 -15.58 1.55 -0.30
CA ASN A 33 -16.65 0.60 0.00
C ASN A 33 -16.71 0.36 1.52
N GLU A 34 -17.87 0.65 2.13
CA GLU A 34 -18.08 0.53 3.57
C GLU A 34 -17.84 -0.89 4.09
N GLU A 35 -18.14 -1.92 3.30
CA GLU A 35 -17.93 -3.32 3.66
C GLU A 35 -16.45 -3.68 3.78
N LEU A 36 -15.57 -2.93 3.10
CA LEU A 36 -14.12 -3.16 3.08
C LEU A 36 -13.37 -2.32 4.11
N ARG A 37 -14.04 -1.39 4.81
CA ARG A 37 -13.41 -0.54 5.83
C ARG A 37 -12.82 -1.31 7.01
N THR A 38 -13.28 -2.53 7.26
CA THR A 38 -12.73 -3.40 8.31
C THR A 38 -11.31 -3.88 8.01
N PHE A 39 -10.84 -3.81 6.76
CA PHE A 39 -9.45 -4.07 6.39
C PHE A 39 -8.60 -2.82 6.62
N ASP A 40 -8.54 -2.40 7.88
CA ASP A 40 -7.97 -1.12 8.32
C ASP A 40 -6.43 -1.06 8.28
N THR A 41 -5.76 -2.21 8.30
CA THR A 41 -4.32 -2.31 8.46
C THR A 41 -3.64 -2.71 7.15
N LEU A 42 -2.70 -1.90 6.66
CA LEU A 42 -1.84 -2.27 5.54
C LEU A 42 -0.84 -3.34 6.00
N LEU A 43 -0.85 -4.51 5.37
CA LEU A 43 0.16 -5.54 5.57
C LEU A 43 1.37 -5.31 4.68
N LEU A 44 1.11 -5.13 3.39
CA LEU A 44 2.15 -5.03 2.36
C LEU A 44 1.65 -4.13 1.24
N GLN A 45 2.50 -3.22 0.80
CA GLN A 45 2.36 -2.47 -0.44
C GLN A 45 3.53 -2.83 -1.35
N LEU A 46 3.21 -3.09 -2.61
CA LEU A 46 4.16 -3.37 -3.67
C LEU A 46 3.95 -2.33 -4.76
N ASP A 47 4.95 -1.47 -4.90
CA ASP A 47 5.03 -0.50 -5.99
C ASP A 47 5.73 -1.14 -7.20
N CYS A 48 5.59 -0.52 -8.36
CA CYS A 48 6.35 -0.96 -9.53
C CYS A 48 7.85 -0.78 -9.26
N GLU A 49 8.63 -1.81 -9.57
CA GLU A 49 10.08 -1.83 -9.36
C GLU A 49 10.76 -2.48 -10.57
N TYR A 50 11.62 -1.70 -11.23
CA TYR A 50 12.29 -2.12 -12.46
C TYR A 50 13.34 -3.19 -12.20
N GLU A 51 14.08 -3.10 -11.09
CA GLU A 51 15.13 -4.09 -10.77
C GLU A 51 14.57 -5.48 -10.49
N CYS A 52 13.30 -5.54 -10.06
CA CYS A 52 12.59 -6.76 -9.71
C CYS A 52 11.65 -7.26 -10.83
N ASP A 53 11.62 -6.59 -12.00
CA ASP A 53 10.64 -6.82 -13.06
C ASP A 53 9.18 -6.83 -12.55
N LEU A 54 8.88 -5.96 -11.58
CA LEU A 54 7.57 -5.89 -10.92
C LEU A 54 6.74 -4.76 -11.53
N MET A 55 5.62 -5.11 -12.15
CA MET A 55 4.74 -4.16 -12.83
C MET A 55 3.27 -4.51 -12.59
N PHE A 56 2.47 -3.50 -12.20
CA PHE A 56 1.02 -3.60 -12.08
C PHE A 56 0.36 -2.73 -13.15
N GLY A 57 -0.01 -3.32 -14.29
CA GLY A 57 -0.63 -2.57 -15.39
C GLY A 57 0.31 -1.50 -15.97
N ASP A 58 -0.16 -0.26 -16.02
CA ASP A 58 0.59 0.91 -16.50
C ASP A 58 1.16 1.72 -15.31
N GLY A 59 2.18 1.18 -14.64
CA GLY A 59 2.84 1.85 -13.52
C GLY A 59 1.98 1.96 -12.25
N GLY A 60 1.28 0.88 -11.91
CA GLY A 60 0.36 0.82 -10.77
C GLY A 60 0.96 0.37 -9.45
N ILE A 61 0.08 0.17 -8.47
CA ILE A 61 0.45 -0.27 -7.12
C ILE A 61 -0.47 -1.39 -6.65
N ALA A 62 0.07 -2.31 -5.85
CA ALA A 62 -0.69 -3.37 -5.20
C ALA A 62 -0.61 -3.25 -3.68
N ASN A 63 -1.71 -3.56 -3.01
CA ASN A 63 -1.80 -3.51 -1.56
C ASN A 63 -2.49 -4.77 -1.01
N PHE A 64 -2.04 -5.20 0.16
CA PHE A 64 -2.66 -6.24 0.97
C PHE A 64 -3.07 -5.64 2.30
N PHE A 65 -4.34 -5.77 2.65
CA PHE A 65 -4.90 -5.25 3.89
C PHE A 65 -5.47 -6.37 4.77
N ILE A 66 -5.47 -6.15 6.07
CA ILE A 66 -6.04 -7.05 7.08
C ILE A 66 -6.83 -6.24 8.09
N ASN A 67 -7.75 -6.88 8.80
CA ASN A 67 -8.32 -6.33 10.01
C ASN A 67 -7.29 -6.40 11.16
N GLU A 68 -7.14 -5.32 11.92
CA GLU A 68 -6.18 -5.24 13.04
C GLU A 68 -6.34 -6.39 14.06
N GLU A 69 -7.59 -6.81 14.35
CA GLU A 69 -7.87 -7.88 15.31
C GLU A 69 -7.50 -9.27 14.78
N ASP A 70 -7.56 -9.48 13.47
CA ASP A 70 -7.11 -10.71 12.83
C ASP A 70 -5.56 -10.74 12.78
N LEU A 71 -4.91 -9.59 12.57
CA LEU A 71 -3.45 -9.46 12.66
C LEU A 71 -2.92 -9.79 14.06
N LYS A 72 -3.57 -9.28 15.13
CA LYS A 72 -3.20 -9.61 16.53
C LYS A 72 -3.29 -11.10 16.84
N LYS A 73 -4.20 -11.82 16.16
CA LYS A 73 -4.39 -13.27 16.30
C LYS A 73 -3.49 -14.08 15.35
N LEU A 74 -2.71 -13.42 14.50
CA LEU A 74 -1.94 -14.04 13.42
C LEU A 74 -2.83 -14.83 12.44
N ASP A 75 -4.08 -14.40 12.26
CA ASP A 75 -5.05 -15.03 11.36
C ASP A 75 -5.06 -14.32 10.01
N PHE A 76 -4.29 -14.86 9.06
CA PHE A 76 -4.21 -14.34 7.69
C PHE A 76 -5.21 -14.99 6.74
N THR A 77 -6.25 -15.68 7.24
CA THR A 77 -7.26 -16.29 6.37
C THR A 77 -8.15 -15.27 5.65
N LYS A 78 -8.16 -14.02 6.14
CA LYS A 78 -8.88 -12.89 5.54
C LYS A 78 -7.91 -11.75 5.24
N VAL A 79 -7.51 -11.65 3.99
CA VAL A 79 -6.69 -10.55 3.49
C VAL A 79 -7.38 -9.95 2.27
N LEU A 80 -7.56 -8.64 2.28
CA LEU A 80 -8.04 -7.89 1.13
C LEU A 80 -6.86 -7.57 0.23
N TYR A 81 -6.91 -8.07 -1.00
CA TYR A 81 -5.97 -7.71 -2.05
C TYR A 81 -6.59 -6.65 -2.96
N ASN A 82 -5.82 -5.61 -3.28
CA ASN A 82 -6.18 -4.55 -4.21
C ASN A 82 -4.99 -4.25 -5.13
N TRP A 83 -5.26 -3.85 -6.36
CA TRP A 83 -4.30 -3.16 -7.22
C TRP A 83 -5.01 -2.18 -8.14
N ASP A 84 -4.35 -1.08 -8.47
CA ASP A 84 -4.80 -0.11 -9.46
C ASP A 84 -3.60 0.44 -10.25
N CYS A 85 -3.87 1.09 -11.39
CA CYS A 85 -2.85 1.74 -12.23
C CYS A 85 -3.40 2.99 -12.90
N CYS A 86 -2.56 3.72 -13.64
CA CYS A 86 -2.97 4.88 -14.44
C CYS A 86 -4.02 4.52 -15.51
#